data_AF-B0C913-F1
#
_entry.id   AF-B0C913-F1
#
_cell.length_a   1.000
_cell.length_b   1.000
_cell.length_c   1.000
_cell.angle_alpha   90.00
_cell.angle_beta   90.00
_cell.angle_gamma   90.00
#
_symmetry.space_group_name_H-M   'P 1'
#
loop_
_entity.id
_entity.type
_entity.pdbx_description
1 polymer ?
#
loop_
_entity_poly.entity_id
_entity_poly.type
_entity_poly.pdbx_seq_one_letter_code
_entity_poly.pdbx_strand_id
1 'polypeptide(L)'
;MIYSLRSVSIEIDKYIMDRELLFDCSRNLKNPEQWRATLATLRQELSEFLECPLVTTSSFIENQHLDCASYEVSLDVIAQVNNSTNLQYGGVICLLINYDEAVYIDAFFLPFVHQRRIFSYENKLDVLSVNYAIDDGWNNPRWDIDAYGEWESYLNMDRWL
;
A
#
# COMPACT_ATOMS: atom_id res chain seq x y z
N MET A 1 1.84 40.64 18.65
CA MET A 1 2.43 39.32 18.97
C MET A 1 2.22 38.46 17.74
N ILE A 2 3.23 38.33 16.88
CA ILE A 2 3.12 37.66 15.57
C ILE A 2 3.73 36.28 15.74
N TYR A 3 2.92 35.22 15.62
CA TYR A 3 3.43 33.85 15.60
C TYR A 3 4.04 33.59 14.22
N SER A 4 5.37 33.46 14.20
CA SER A 4 6.13 32.96 13.06
C SER A 4 5.82 31.47 12.91
N LEU A 5 5.08 31.12 11.85
CA LEU A 5 5.02 29.76 11.34
C LEU A 5 6.38 29.46 10.68
N ARG A 6 7.27 28.81 11.42
CA ARG A 6 8.41 28.14 10.81
C ARG A 6 7.86 26.95 10.03
N SER A 7 7.83 27.08 8.71
CA SER A 7 7.67 25.96 7.79
C SER A 7 8.76 24.93 8.09
N VAL A 8 8.36 23.77 8.58
CA VAL A 8 9.22 22.60 8.63
C VAL A 8 9.25 22.07 7.19
N SER A 9 10.18 22.57 6.40
CA SER A 9 10.54 21.97 5.13
C SER A 9 11.29 20.68 5.46
N ILE A 10 10.56 19.56 5.49
CA ILE A 10 11.18 18.24 5.48
C ILE A 10 11.86 18.14 4.10
N GLU A 11 13.18 17.92 4.09
CA GLU A 11 13.94 17.61 2.87
C GLU A 11 13.37 16.31 2.27
N ILE A 12 12.43 16.42 1.32
CA ILE A 12 11.86 15.28 0.58
C ILE A 12 12.84 14.81 -0.53
N ASP A 13 13.89 15.57 -0.82
CA ASP A 13 14.84 15.33 -1.91
C ASP A 13 15.85 14.18 -1.68
N LYS A 14 15.69 13.32 -0.67
CA LYS A 14 16.71 12.28 -0.33
C LYS A 14 16.38 10.84 -0.64
N TYR A 15 15.18 10.53 -1.12
CA TYR A 15 14.81 9.18 -1.50
C TYR A 15 14.07 9.17 -2.83
N ILE A 16 14.77 9.55 -3.90
CA ILE A 16 14.38 9.04 -5.22
C ILE A 16 14.66 7.54 -5.15
N MET A 17 13.60 6.76 -4.99
CA MET A 17 13.70 5.31 -5.03
C MET A 17 14.14 4.92 -6.43
N ASP A 18 15.30 4.27 -6.52
CA ASP A 18 15.72 3.66 -7.77
C ASP A 18 14.77 2.50 -8.06
N ARG A 19 13.91 2.67 -9.07
CA ARG A 19 12.90 1.68 -9.45
C ARG A 19 13.54 0.37 -9.89
N GLU A 20 14.75 0.39 -10.45
CA GLU A 20 15.45 -0.85 -10.80
C GLU A 20 15.81 -1.66 -9.54
N LEU A 21 16.19 -0.98 -8.45
CA LEU A 21 16.48 -1.63 -7.16
C LEU A 21 15.23 -2.12 -6.44
N LEU A 22 14.06 -1.57 -6.77
CA LEU A 22 12.78 -2.02 -6.25
C LEU A 22 12.37 -3.36 -6.86
N PHE A 23 12.68 -3.55 -8.15
CA PHE A 23 12.41 -4.79 -8.90
C PHE A 23 13.61 -5.77 -8.92
N ASP A 24 14.58 -5.61 -8.01
CA ASP A 24 15.65 -6.57 -7.80
C ASP A 24 15.10 -7.88 -7.21
N CYS A 25 15.04 -8.93 -8.02
CA CYS A 25 14.62 -10.27 -7.61
C CYS A 25 15.76 -11.13 -7.06
N SER A 26 16.98 -10.61 -6.92
CA SER A 26 18.11 -11.39 -6.39
C SER A 26 17.98 -11.66 -4.89
N ARG A 27 18.70 -12.67 -4.42
CA ARG A 27 18.72 -13.14 -3.02
C ARG A 27 19.52 -12.23 -2.09
N ASN A 28 19.20 -10.94 -2.10
CA ASN A 28 19.81 -9.94 -1.25
C ASN A 28 19.00 -9.75 0.03
N LEU A 29 19.68 -9.83 1.18
CA LEU A 29 19.05 -9.54 2.47
C LEU A 29 18.89 -8.03 2.67
N LYS A 30 17.66 -7.60 2.90
CA LYS A 30 17.34 -6.27 3.44
C LYS A 30 16.90 -6.41 4.89
N ASN A 31 17.33 -5.49 5.73
CA ASN A 31 16.91 -5.45 7.11
C ASN A 31 15.48 -4.84 7.24
N PRO A 32 14.79 -5.02 8.37
CA PRO A 32 13.44 -4.51 8.54
C PRO A 32 13.30 -2.98 8.39
N GLU A 33 14.33 -2.19 8.69
CA GLU A 33 14.28 -0.72 8.53
C GLU A 33 14.30 -0.32 7.05
N GLN A 34 15.09 -1.02 6.23
CA GLN A 34 15.13 -0.84 4.78
C GLN A 34 13.77 -1.19 4.16
N TRP A 35 13.11 -2.25 4.63
CA TRP A 35 11.76 -2.58 4.19
C TRP A 35 10.73 -1.54 4.59
N ARG A 36 10.77 -1.04 5.84
CA ARG A 36 9.89 0.06 6.28
C ARG A 36 10.08 1.31 5.43
N ALA A 37 11.33 1.68 5.12
CA ALA A 37 11.62 2.82 4.27
C ALA A 37 11.05 2.62 2.86
N THR A 38 11.26 1.44 2.27
CA THR A 38 10.72 1.07 0.94
C THR A 38 9.19 1.17 0.90
N LEU A 39 8.51 0.55 1.87
CA LEU A 39 7.04 0.60 1.99
C LEU A 39 6.53 2.01 2.26
N ALA A 40 7.24 2.82 3.04
CA ALA A 40 6.87 4.20 3.31
C ALA A 40 6.95 5.08 2.05
N THR A 41 7.97 4.86 1.21
CA THR A 41 8.10 5.53 -0.10
C THR A 41 6.98 5.09 -1.04
N LEU A 42 6.72 3.79 -1.17
CA LEU A 42 5.61 3.26 -1.98
C LEU A 42 4.26 3.84 -1.57
N ARG A 43 3.97 3.89 -0.27
CA ARG A 43 2.75 4.54 0.26
C ARG A 43 2.69 6.01 -0.11
N GLN A 44 3.81 6.73 0.00
CA GLN A 44 3.84 8.16 -0.31
C GLN A 44 3.56 8.40 -1.80
N GLU A 45 4.23 7.66 -2.69
CA GLU A 45 3.98 7.71 -4.13
C GLU A 45 2.53 7.37 -4.47
N LEU A 46 1.95 6.36 -3.80
CA LEU A 46 0.56 5.96 -4.04
C LEU A 46 -0.42 7.04 -3.56
N SER A 47 -0.12 7.66 -2.41
CA SER A 47 -0.93 8.73 -1.85
C SER A 47 -0.97 9.95 -2.78
N GLU A 48 0.17 10.29 -3.39
CA GLU A 48 0.27 11.36 -4.39
C GLU A 48 -0.46 10.98 -5.68
N PHE A 49 -0.25 9.75 -6.18
CA PHE A 49 -0.91 9.24 -7.39
C PHE A 49 -2.45 9.23 -7.27
N LEU A 50 -2.98 8.81 -6.12
CA LEU A 50 -4.42 8.78 -5.86
C LEU A 50 -4.99 10.15 -5.45
N GLU A 51 -4.14 11.17 -5.29
CA GLU A 51 -4.50 12.46 -4.69
C GLU A 51 -5.26 12.32 -3.35
N CYS A 52 -4.89 11.29 -2.57
CA CYS A 52 -5.60 10.87 -1.37
C CYS A 52 -4.61 10.55 -0.24
N PRO A 53 -4.69 11.23 0.92
CA PRO A 53 -3.80 10.93 2.05
C PRO A 53 -3.98 9.50 2.55
N LEU A 54 -2.93 8.69 2.43
CA LEU A 54 -2.87 7.34 3.00
C LEU A 54 -2.15 7.38 4.35
N VAL A 55 -2.75 6.83 5.40
CA VAL A 55 -2.14 6.73 6.72
C VAL A 55 -1.79 5.28 7.00
N THR A 56 -0.55 5.01 7.39
CA THR A 56 -0.13 3.67 7.84
C THR A 56 -0.78 3.32 9.17
N THR A 57 -1.33 2.12 9.26
CA THR A 57 -1.93 1.59 10.50
C THR A 57 -1.08 0.46 11.08
N SER A 58 -0.53 -0.39 10.22
CA SER A 58 0.26 -1.57 10.60
C SER A 58 1.26 -1.93 9.49
N SER A 59 2.27 -2.75 9.82
CA SER A 59 3.22 -3.29 8.83
C SER A 59 3.55 -4.75 9.17
N PHE A 60 3.60 -5.60 8.17
CA PHE A 60 4.04 -6.98 8.29
C PHE A 60 5.37 -7.16 7.56
N ILE A 61 6.43 -7.40 8.34
CA ILE A 61 7.80 -7.59 7.83
C ILE A 61 8.38 -8.78 8.54
N GLU A 62 8.35 -9.94 7.89
CA GLU A 62 8.95 -11.16 8.42
C GLU A 62 10.47 -11.15 8.26
N ASN A 63 11.14 -12.08 8.95
CA ASN A 63 12.55 -12.32 8.72
C ASN A 63 12.74 -12.93 7.33
N GLN A 64 13.55 -12.27 6.50
CA GLN A 64 13.86 -12.76 5.17
C GLN A 64 14.76 -13.99 5.25
N HIS A 65 14.31 -15.10 4.65
CA HIS A 65 15.06 -16.36 4.57
C HIS A 65 15.47 -16.62 3.11
N LEU A 66 16.79 -16.71 2.87
CA LEU A 66 17.33 -16.91 1.52
C LEU A 66 17.12 -18.31 0.95
N ASP A 67 16.67 -19.27 1.77
CA ASP A 67 16.36 -20.63 1.33
C ASP A 67 14.89 -20.76 0.84
N CYS A 68 14.07 -19.73 1.04
CA CYS A 68 12.70 -19.68 0.54
C CYS A 68 12.67 -19.36 -0.97
N ALA A 69 11.56 -19.72 -1.61
CA ALA A 69 11.32 -19.36 -3.02
C ALA A 69 10.92 -17.89 -3.17
N SER A 70 10.19 -17.35 -2.19
CA SER A 70 9.70 -15.99 -2.20
C SER A 70 9.82 -15.32 -0.83
N TYR A 71 9.60 -14.02 -0.82
CA TYR A 71 9.53 -13.18 0.37
C TYR A 71 8.49 -12.07 0.16
N GLU A 72 7.67 -11.81 1.17
CA GLU A 72 6.62 -10.79 1.11
C GLU A 72 6.75 -9.83 2.29
N VAL A 73 6.49 -8.56 2.01
CA VAL A 73 6.24 -7.54 3.04
C VAL A 73 4.99 -6.76 2.70
N SER A 74 4.28 -6.31 3.70
CA SER A 74 3.07 -5.52 3.49
C SER A 74 2.89 -4.39 4.49
N LEU A 75 2.10 -3.40 4.07
CA LEU A 75 1.75 -2.21 4.83
C LEU A 75 0.24 -2.03 4.82
N ASP A 76 -0.39 -2.12 5.99
CA ASP A 76 -1.80 -1.76 6.11
C ASP A 76 -1.93 -0.24 6.12
N VAL A 77 -2.91 0.27 5.38
CA VAL A 77 -3.19 1.70 5.22
C VAL A 77 -4.68 1.99 5.36
N ILE A 78 -4.99 3.21 5.80
CA ILE A 78 -6.34 3.76 5.80
C ILE A 78 -6.36 5.07 5.01
N ALA A 79 -7.43 5.29 4.25
CA ALA A 79 -7.66 6.52 3.49
C ALA A 79 -9.04 7.09 3.83
N GLN A 80 -9.11 8.37 4.16
CA GLN A 80 -10.38 9.09 4.27
C GLN A 80 -10.69 9.76 2.94
N VAL A 81 -11.65 9.21 2.20
CA VAL A 81 -11.99 9.67 0.84
C VAL A 81 -12.98 10.82 0.89
N ASN A 82 -14.00 10.68 1.73
CA ASN A 82 -15.05 11.69 1.84
C ASN A 82 -15.57 11.79 3.28
N ASN A 83 -15.42 12.97 3.87
CA ASN A 83 -15.85 13.24 5.24
C ASN A 83 -17.37 13.34 5.38
N SER A 84 -18.09 13.81 4.36
CA SER A 84 -19.55 14.02 4.47
C SER A 84 -20.32 12.71 4.48
N THR A 85 -19.86 11.72 3.72
CA THR A 85 -20.43 10.37 3.67
C THR A 85 -19.72 9.38 4.59
N ASN A 86 -18.67 9.83 5.29
CA ASN A 86 -17.74 8.95 6.01
C ASN A 86 -17.28 7.75 5.16
N LEU A 87 -16.92 8.03 3.90
CA LEU A 87 -16.36 7.03 2.99
C LEU A 87 -14.86 6.90 3.26
N GLN A 88 -14.44 5.68 3.56
CA GLN A 88 -13.07 5.31 3.89
C GLN A 88 -12.64 4.12 3.04
N TYR A 89 -11.35 3.99 2.81
CA TYR A 89 -10.73 2.76 2.32
C TYR A 89 -9.83 2.17 3.40
N GLY A 90 -10.03 0.89 3.71
CA GLY A 90 -9.01 0.06 4.35
C GLY A 90 -8.24 -0.65 3.26
N GLY A 91 -6.91 -0.57 3.28
CA GLY A 91 -6.09 -1.14 2.22
C GLY A 91 -4.80 -1.78 2.70
N VAL A 92 -4.16 -2.49 1.78
CA VAL A 92 -2.87 -3.14 1.98
C VAL A 92 -2.01 -2.83 0.76
N ILE A 93 -0.75 -2.45 1.00
CA ILE A 93 0.30 -2.37 -0.01
C ILE A 93 1.19 -3.58 0.19
N CYS A 94 1.29 -4.44 -0.81
CA CYS A 94 2.10 -5.65 -0.78
C CYS A 94 3.29 -5.50 -1.73
N LEU A 95 4.45 -5.97 -1.29
CA LEU A 95 5.61 -6.21 -2.13
C LEU A 95 6.01 -7.67 -1.97
N LEU A 96 5.96 -8.41 -3.06
CA LEU A 96 6.34 -9.81 -3.15
C LEU A 96 7.57 -9.93 -4.05
N ILE A 97 8.64 -10.51 -3.53
CA ILE A 97 9.77 -10.98 -4.33
C ILE A 97 9.62 -12.48 -4.53
N ASN A 98 9.56 -12.89 -5.78
CA ASN A 98 9.81 -14.27 -6.17
C ASN A 98 11.27 -14.33 -6.66
N TYR A 99 12.14 -14.95 -5.86
CA TYR A 99 13.58 -14.85 -6.09
C TYR A 99 13.96 -15.42 -7.44
N ASP A 100 14.88 -14.74 -8.12
CA ASP A 100 15.41 -15.12 -9.43
C ASP A 100 14.36 -15.10 -10.57
N GLU A 101 13.12 -14.66 -10.29
CA GLU A 101 12.02 -14.62 -11.26
C GLU A 101 11.42 -13.20 -11.44
N ALA A 102 10.84 -12.62 -10.39
CA ALA A 102 10.07 -11.38 -10.51
C ALA A 102 9.83 -10.69 -9.16
N VAL A 103 9.50 -9.39 -9.22
CA VAL A 103 8.96 -8.63 -8.10
C VAL A 103 7.57 -8.12 -8.48
N TYR A 104 6.63 -8.24 -7.55
CA TYR A 104 5.25 -7.77 -7.68
C TYR A 104 4.97 -6.75 -6.59
N ILE A 105 4.34 -5.65 -6.97
CA ILE A 105 3.95 -4.59 -6.05
C ILE A 105 2.54 -4.17 -6.40
N ASP A 106 1.65 -4.39 -5.44
CA ASP A 106 0.23 -4.17 -5.61
C ASP A 106 -0.32 -3.50 -4.37
N ALA A 107 -1.31 -2.65 -4.56
CA ALA A 107 -2.12 -2.10 -3.50
C ALA A 107 -3.57 -2.48 -3.71
N PHE A 108 -4.24 -2.88 -2.64
CA PHE A 108 -5.64 -3.28 -2.67
C PHE A 108 -6.42 -2.54 -1.60
N PHE A 109 -7.67 -2.18 -1.92
CA PHE A 109 -8.52 -1.38 -1.03
C PHE A 109 -9.94 -1.90 -0.99
N LEU A 110 -10.50 -1.96 0.21
CA LEU A 110 -11.90 -2.25 0.49
C LEU A 110 -12.63 -0.96 0.86
N PRO A 111 -13.76 -0.61 0.21
CA PRO A 111 -14.55 0.57 0.54
C PRO A 111 -15.41 0.35 1.78
N PHE A 112 -15.47 1.35 2.66
CA PHE A 112 -16.31 1.37 3.84
C PHE A 112 -17.08 2.68 3.98
N VAL A 113 -18.35 2.61 4.36
CA VAL A 113 -19.13 3.77 4.80
C VAL A 113 -19.61 3.52 6.22
N HIS A 114 -19.35 4.49 7.11
CA HIS A 114 -19.63 4.33 8.54
C HIS A 114 -19.05 3.02 9.11
N GLN A 115 -17.80 2.70 8.74
CA GLN A 115 -17.06 1.49 9.14
C GLN A 115 -17.67 0.15 8.67
N ARG A 116 -18.61 0.16 7.72
CA ARG A 116 -19.21 -1.05 7.14
C ARG A 116 -18.79 -1.20 5.69
N ARG A 117 -18.36 -2.41 5.31
CA ARG A 117 -17.93 -2.71 3.95
C ARG A 117 -19.07 -2.47 2.96
N ILE A 118 -18.75 -1.82 1.86
CA ILE A 118 -19.65 -1.65 0.71
C ILE A 118 -19.23 -2.68 -0.35
N PHE A 119 -20.21 -3.33 -0.98
CA PHE A 119 -20.00 -4.26 -2.07
C PHE A 119 -20.98 -3.95 -3.20
N SER A 120 -20.53 -4.05 -4.45
CA SER A 120 -21.43 -4.03 -5.59
C SER A 120 -22.07 -5.40 -5.77
N TYR A 121 -23.33 -5.54 -5.37
CA TYR A 121 -24.06 -6.81 -5.47
C TYR A 121 -24.24 -7.27 -6.93
N GLU A 122 -24.35 -6.31 -7.86
CA GLU A 122 -24.62 -6.60 -9.28
C GLU A 122 -23.37 -7.15 -10.01
N ASN A 123 -22.20 -6.56 -9.75
CA ASN A 123 -20.97 -6.89 -10.49
C ASN A 123 -19.96 -7.69 -9.66
N LYS A 124 -20.23 -7.91 -8.36
CA LYS A 124 -19.30 -8.53 -7.40
C LYS A 124 -17.92 -7.84 -7.36
N LEU A 125 -17.89 -6.57 -7.76
CA LEU A 125 -16.71 -5.73 -7.71
C LEU A 125 -16.69 -5.02 -6.37
N ASP A 126 -15.71 -5.34 -5.55
CA ASP A 126 -15.64 -4.92 -4.15
C ASP A 126 -14.21 -4.77 -3.63
N VAL A 127 -13.22 -4.98 -4.50
CA VAL A 127 -11.81 -4.68 -4.27
C VAL A 127 -11.32 -3.69 -5.32
N LEU A 128 -10.74 -2.57 -4.88
CA LEU A 128 -10.04 -1.64 -5.76
C LEU A 128 -8.54 -2.02 -5.75
N SER A 129 -7.98 -2.41 -6.89
CA SER A 129 -6.58 -2.75 -7.01
C SER A 129 -5.80 -1.73 -7.84
N VAL A 130 -4.54 -1.54 -7.48
CA VAL A 130 -3.59 -0.63 -8.13
C VAL A 130 -2.24 -1.32 -8.16
N ASN A 131 -1.70 -1.59 -9.34
CA ASN A 131 -0.41 -2.27 -9.50
C ASN A 131 0.70 -1.28 -9.82
N TYR A 132 1.92 -1.56 -9.37
CA TYR A 132 3.12 -0.79 -9.70
C TYR A 132 3.86 -1.45 -10.88
N ALA A 133 4.21 -0.69 -11.90
CA ALA A 133 5.07 -1.10 -13.00
C ALA A 133 6.43 -0.39 -12.90
N ILE A 134 7.50 -1.06 -13.30
CA ILE A 134 8.86 -0.52 -13.23
C ILE A 134 9.01 0.80 -14.02
N ASP A 135 8.43 0.86 -15.23
CA ASP A 135 8.55 2.02 -16.11
C ASP A 135 7.57 3.13 -15.74
N ASP A 136 6.33 2.78 -15.39
CA ASP A 136 5.22 3.72 -15.24
C ASP A 136 4.90 4.09 -13.78
N GLY A 137 5.38 3.33 -12.81
CA GLY A 137 4.99 3.46 -11.40
C GLY A 137 3.57 2.93 -11.16
N TRP A 138 2.79 3.60 -10.31
CA TRP A 138 1.41 3.23 -10.04
C TRP A 138 0.53 3.37 -11.28
N ASN A 139 -0.25 2.33 -11.58
CA ASN A 139 -1.18 2.31 -12.70
C ASN A 139 -2.59 2.73 -12.31
N ASN A 140 -3.46 2.96 -13.30
CA ASN A 140 -4.85 3.33 -13.05
C ASN A 140 -5.56 2.28 -12.18
N PRO A 141 -6.30 2.70 -11.13
CA PRO A 141 -7.06 1.78 -10.30
C PRO A 141 -8.09 1.00 -11.11
N ARG A 142 -8.22 -0.29 -10.80
CA ARG A 142 -9.25 -1.15 -11.37
C ARG A 142 -10.08 -1.80 -10.27
N TRP A 143 -11.35 -2.02 -10.56
CA TRP A 143 -12.21 -2.79 -9.69
C TRP A 143 -12.11 -4.26 -10.06
N ASP A 144 -11.74 -5.09 -9.10
CA ASP A 144 -11.62 -6.54 -9.21
C ASP A 144 -12.69 -7.23 -8.35
N ILE A 145 -12.90 -8.52 -8.63
CA ILE A 145 -13.78 -9.40 -7.86
C ILE A 145 -13.00 -9.94 -6.67
N ASP A 146 -13.58 -9.90 -5.46
CA ASP A 146 -13.06 -10.56 -4.25
C ASP A 146 -12.63 -12.01 -4.55
N ALA A 147 -11.36 -12.33 -4.30
CA ALA A 147 -10.87 -13.70 -4.37
C ALA A 147 -11.21 -14.50 -3.08
N TYR A 148 -11.84 -13.86 -2.11
CA TYR A 148 -12.11 -14.33 -0.75
C TYR A 148 -10.83 -14.68 0.01
N GLY A 149 -9.77 -13.91 -0.21
CA GLY A 149 -8.55 -13.96 0.59
C GLY A 149 -8.79 -13.56 2.05
N GLU A 150 -7.84 -13.89 2.93
CA GLU A 150 -7.94 -13.65 4.38
C GLU A 150 -8.30 -12.19 4.69
N TRP A 151 -7.62 -11.23 4.07
CA TRP A 151 -7.82 -9.80 4.31
C TRP A 151 -9.02 -9.19 3.56
N GLU A 152 -9.50 -9.85 2.51
CA GLU A 152 -10.65 -9.39 1.73
C GLU A 152 -11.96 -9.66 2.49
N SER A 153 -11.99 -10.69 3.35
CA SER A 153 -13.18 -11.13 4.09
C SER A 153 -13.72 -10.17 5.17
N TYR A 154 -13.01 -9.08 5.48
CA TYR A 154 -13.36 -8.16 6.56
C TYR A 154 -14.61 -7.33 6.23
N LEU A 155 -15.64 -7.43 7.06
CA LEU A 155 -16.91 -6.70 6.89
C LEU A 155 -16.91 -5.31 7.56
N ASN A 156 -15.90 -5.03 8.38
CA ASN A 156 -15.74 -3.78 9.12
C ASN A 156 -14.28 -3.29 9.10
N MET A 157 -14.07 -2.08 9.60
CA MET A 157 -12.76 -1.41 9.58
C MET A 157 -11.80 -1.83 10.71
N ASP A 158 -12.17 -2.80 11.54
CA ASP A 158 -11.46 -3.11 12.79
C ASP A 158 -9.98 -3.49 12.58
N ARG A 159 -9.63 -4.05 11.41
CA ARG A 159 -8.23 -4.36 11.06
C ARG A 159 -7.35 -3.12 10.95
N TRP A 160 -7.91 -1.98 10.56
CA TRP A 160 -7.19 -0.76 10.21
C TRP A 160 -7.37 0.37 11.24
N LEU A 161 -8.04 0.12 12.37
CA LEU A 161 -8.27 1.09 13.46
C LEU A 161 -7.53 0.66 14.74
#